data_AF-A0A8C4LGJ9-F1
#
_entry.id   AF-A0A8C4LGJ9-F1
#
_cell.length_a   1.000
_cell.length_b   1.000
_cell.length_c   1.000
_cell.angle_alpha   90.00
_cell.angle_beta   90.00
_cell.angle_gamma   90.00
#
_symmetry.space_group_name_H-M   'P 1'
#
loop_
_entity.id
_entity.type
_entity.pdbx_description
1 polymer ?
#
loop_
_entity_poly.entity_id
_entity_poly.type
_entity_poly.pdbx_seq_one_letter_code
_entity_poly.pdbx_strand_id
1 'polypeptide(L)'
;MGLLQEGTRESPLAALAGGWGVCCSKQERRLQGLLLEPSGNTPVVFAATKCGDCGPGYPTPQEAMKGPREEIVYLPCIYRNTGTEAPDYLATVDVDPKSPQYSQVIHRLPMPHLKDELHHSGWNTCSSCFGDSTKSRNKLVLPSFISSRIYVVDVGTEPRAPKLHKARPLPLPLRDPNVPTTLDSLQAGNHP
;
A
#
# COMPACT_ATOMS: atom_id res chain seq x y z
N MET A 1 -41.03 15.77 37.32
CA MET A 1 -40.22 16.99 37.13
C MET A 1 -38.78 16.53 37.00
N GLY A 2 -38.03 16.64 35.89
CA GLY A 2 -38.20 17.32 34.62
C GLY A 2 -36.82 17.84 34.18
N LEU A 3 -36.38 17.47 32.96
CA LEU A 3 -35.56 18.26 32.00
C LEU A 3 -34.10 18.59 32.42
N LEU A 4 -33.06 18.73 31.58
CA LEU A 4 -32.88 18.84 30.11
C LEU A 4 -31.38 18.64 29.75
N GLN A 5 -31.14 18.40 28.45
CA GLN A 5 -29.88 18.37 27.68
C GLN A 5 -29.06 19.67 27.62
N GLU A 6 -27.77 19.57 27.25
CA GLU A 6 -26.99 20.36 26.24
C GLU A 6 -25.50 19.93 26.35
N GLY A 7 -24.59 19.88 25.36
CA GLY A 7 -24.44 20.47 24.02
C GLY A 7 -22.95 20.87 23.88
N THR A 8 -22.12 20.12 23.14
CA THR A 8 -21.47 20.45 21.85
C THR A 8 -20.26 21.44 21.85
N ARG A 9 -19.27 21.07 21.00
CA ARG A 9 -18.14 21.86 20.41
C ARG A 9 -16.94 22.10 21.34
N GLU A 10 -15.69 21.94 20.90
CA GLU A 10 -15.04 22.51 19.72
C GLU A 10 -13.89 21.63 19.18
N SER A 11 -13.75 21.59 17.86
CA SER A 11 -12.51 21.36 17.09
C SER A 11 -11.89 22.73 16.76
N PRO A 12 -10.57 22.88 16.56
CA PRO A 12 -10.11 23.01 15.17
C PRO A 12 -8.68 22.51 14.84
N LEU A 13 -8.52 22.05 13.59
CA LEU A 13 -7.42 22.28 12.63
C LEU A 13 -5.94 22.31 13.10
N ALA A 14 -5.16 21.32 12.64
CA ALA A 14 -3.80 21.44 12.07
C ALA A 14 -3.24 20.01 11.85
N ALA A 15 -2.48 19.63 10.84
CA ALA A 15 -2.08 20.23 9.58
C ALA A 15 -1.63 19.07 8.68
N LEU A 16 -1.80 19.26 7.37
CA LEU A 16 -1.27 18.43 6.31
C LEU A 16 0.26 18.32 6.39
N ALA A 17 0.79 17.11 6.34
CA ALA A 17 2.14 16.86 5.83
C ALA A 17 2.19 15.44 5.26
N GLY A 18 2.29 15.38 3.93
CA GLY A 18 2.58 14.16 3.20
C GLY A 18 3.93 13.58 3.60
N GLY A 19 4.00 12.26 3.60
CA GLY A 19 5.20 11.49 3.89
C GLY A 19 4.96 10.04 3.50
N TRP A 20 4.94 9.79 2.20
CA TRP A 20 4.81 8.45 1.64
C TRP A 20 6.14 7.73 1.85
N GLY A 21 6.18 6.87 2.87
CA GLY A 21 7.37 6.11 3.26
C GLY A 21 7.09 4.62 3.28
N VAL A 22 7.94 3.89 2.59
CA VAL A 22 7.96 2.43 2.38
C VAL A 22 7.68 1.64 3.66
N CYS A 23 6.81 0.62 3.57
CA CYS A 23 6.47 -0.21 4.71
C CYS A 23 7.17 -1.57 4.58
N CYS A 24 8.22 -1.79 5.38
CA CYS A 24 9.03 -3.01 5.37
C CYS A 24 8.34 -4.19 6.06
N SER A 25 8.42 -5.39 5.47
CA SER A 25 7.88 -6.65 5.99
C SER A 25 8.98 -7.55 6.59
N LYS A 26 9.28 -7.42 7.88
CA LYS A 26 9.70 -8.55 8.75
C LYS A 26 9.77 -8.13 10.21
N GLN A 27 8.97 -8.76 11.04
CA GLN A 27 8.96 -8.57 12.49
C GLN A 27 9.93 -9.55 13.17
N GLU A 28 10.64 -9.03 14.18
CA GLU A 28 11.38 -9.70 15.28
C GLU A 28 12.75 -10.36 15.04
N ARG A 29 13.77 -9.76 15.68
CA ARG A 29 14.80 -10.47 16.48
C ARG A 29 15.15 -9.65 17.72
N ARG A 30 14.60 -10.01 18.89
CA ARG A 30 15.13 -9.61 20.19
C ARG A 30 15.78 -10.85 20.83
N LEU A 31 17.10 -10.79 20.97
CA LEU A 31 17.93 -11.82 21.57
C LEU A 31 17.51 -12.08 23.02
N GLN A 32 17.16 -13.31 23.36
CA GLN A 32 17.42 -13.85 24.68
C GLN A 32 18.62 -14.79 24.53
N GLY A 33 19.74 -14.40 25.11
CA GLY A 33 20.93 -15.23 25.15
C GLY A 33 20.70 -16.41 26.10
N LEU A 34 20.83 -17.62 25.58
CA LEU A 34 21.44 -18.72 26.34
C LEU A 34 22.53 -19.31 25.46
N LEU A 35 23.74 -19.25 26.01
CA LEU A 35 24.96 -19.88 25.51
C LEU A 35 24.70 -21.37 25.27
N LEU A 36 25.11 -21.89 24.11
CA LEU A 36 25.65 -23.24 23.87
C LEU A 36 25.90 -23.42 22.37
N GLU A 37 27.16 -23.38 21.95
CA GLU A 37 27.60 -23.86 20.62
C GLU A 37 27.52 -25.40 20.60
N PRO A 38 27.07 -26.01 19.50
CA PRO A 38 28.02 -26.89 18.81
C PRO A 38 27.94 -26.84 17.28
N SER A 39 29.13 -27.05 16.71
CA SER A 39 29.49 -27.38 15.33
C SER A 39 28.47 -28.19 14.52
N GLY A 40 28.12 -27.69 13.33
CA GLY A 40 27.45 -28.49 12.29
C GLY A 40 26.95 -27.63 11.13
N ASN A 41 27.43 -27.91 9.92
CA ASN A 41 27.05 -27.22 8.68
C ASN A 41 25.64 -27.64 8.22
N THR A 42 24.60 -27.08 8.84
CA THR A 42 23.20 -27.21 8.40
C THR A 42 22.67 -25.85 7.94
N PRO A 43 21.94 -25.77 6.81
CA PRO A 43 21.31 -24.51 6.40
C PRO A 43 20.28 -24.13 7.47
N VAL A 44 20.54 -23.04 8.18
CA VAL A 44 19.65 -22.50 9.20
C VAL A 44 18.40 -21.95 8.49
N VAL A 45 17.37 -22.79 8.37
CA VAL A 45 16.04 -22.35 7.98
C VAL A 45 15.49 -21.55 9.16
N PHE A 46 15.61 -20.22 9.09
CA PHE A 46 15.04 -19.32 10.09
C PHE A 46 13.51 -19.36 10.01
N ALA A 47 12.90 -20.27 10.76
CA ALA A 47 11.47 -20.25 11.02
C ALA A 47 11.15 -18.99 11.86
N ALA A 48 10.36 -18.10 11.30
CA ALA A 48 9.85 -16.94 12.02
C ALA A 48 8.97 -17.43 13.19
N THR A 49 9.36 -17.11 14.42
CA THR A 49 8.44 -17.28 15.55
C THR A 49 7.38 -16.20 15.38
N LYS A 50 6.18 -16.60 14.98
CA LYS A 50 5.03 -15.69 14.92
C LYS A 50 4.73 -15.26 16.35
N CYS A 51 4.95 -14.00 16.69
CA CYS A 51 4.18 -13.40 17.77
C CYS A 51 2.71 -13.50 17.35
N GLY A 52 1.96 -14.41 17.99
CA GLY A 52 0.56 -14.70 17.65
C GLY A 52 -0.38 -13.51 17.84
N ASP A 53 0.12 -12.45 18.49
CA ASP A 53 -0.66 -11.30 18.97
C ASP A 53 -0.24 -9.95 18.38
N CYS A 54 0.74 -9.89 17.46
CA CYS A 54 1.11 -8.62 16.85
C CYS A 54 0.34 -8.36 15.53
N GLY A 55 -0.52 -7.34 15.53
CA GLY A 55 -1.08 -6.77 14.30
C GLY A 55 -0.01 -6.14 13.40
N PRO A 56 -0.35 -5.76 12.16
CA PRO A 56 0.63 -5.30 11.18
C PRO A 56 1.27 -3.96 11.55
N GLY A 57 2.55 -3.81 11.21
CA GLY A 57 3.28 -2.54 11.32
C GLY A 57 4.04 -2.39 12.64
N TYR A 58 4.22 -1.15 13.09
CA TYR A 58 5.05 -0.79 14.24
C TYR A 58 4.28 0.15 15.18
N PRO A 59 4.52 0.10 16.51
CA PRO A 59 3.78 0.93 17.46
C PRO A 59 4.14 2.42 17.37
N THR A 60 5.35 2.73 16.90
CA THR A 60 5.86 4.12 16.79
C THR A 60 6.73 4.29 15.55
N PRO A 61 6.92 5.53 15.07
CA PRO A 61 7.87 5.82 14.00
C PRO A 61 9.31 5.39 14.32
N GLN A 62 9.76 5.55 15.56
CA GLN A 62 11.11 5.17 15.99
C GLN A 62 11.34 3.65 15.88
N GLU A 63 10.33 2.84 16.20
CA GLU A 63 10.40 1.40 16.00
C GLU A 63 10.34 1.03 14.51
N ALA A 64 9.56 1.76 13.70
CA ALA A 64 9.54 1.57 12.25
C ALA A 64 10.90 1.82 11.60
N MET A 65 11.65 2.83 12.06
CA MET A 65 13.01 3.11 11.57
C MET A 65 14.03 2.01 11.88
N LYS A 66 13.76 1.19 12.90
CA LYS A 66 14.58 0.01 13.25
C LYS A 66 14.14 -1.26 12.52
N GLY A 67 13.07 -1.16 11.73
CA GLY A 67 12.57 -2.26 10.91
C GLY A 67 13.64 -2.76 9.94
N PRO A 68 13.41 -3.93 9.32
CA PRO A 68 14.30 -4.41 8.28
C PRO A 68 14.33 -3.42 7.11
N ARG A 69 15.28 -3.59 6.20
CA ARG A 69 15.20 -2.95 4.88
C ARG A 69 14.26 -3.74 3.98
N GLU A 70 13.50 -3.01 3.19
CA GLU A 70 12.72 -3.50 2.06
C GLU A 70 13.59 -4.28 1.06
N GLU A 71 13.06 -5.40 0.57
CA GLU A 71 13.68 -6.22 -0.49
C GLU A 71 12.97 -6.05 -1.84
N ILE A 72 11.73 -5.53 -1.84
CA ILE A 72 10.95 -5.30 -3.06
C ILE A 72 10.15 -3.99 -2.97
N VAL A 73 9.89 -3.38 -4.13
CA VAL A 73 9.03 -2.20 -4.28
C VAL A 73 7.98 -2.46 -5.36
N TYR A 74 6.75 -2.04 -5.10
CA TYR A 74 5.66 -2.09 -6.08
C TYR A 74 5.42 -0.70 -6.67
N LEU A 75 5.44 -0.59 -8.00
CA LEU A 75 5.30 0.68 -8.71
C LEU A 75 4.13 0.62 -9.70
N PRO A 76 3.11 1.48 -9.56
CA PRO A 76 2.16 1.74 -10.62
C PRO A 76 2.88 2.27 -11.86
N CYS A 77 2.60 1.70 -13.02
CA CYS A 77 3.18 2.10 -14.29
C CYS A 77 2.06 2.40 -15.28
N ILE A 78 2.10 3.61 -15.86
CA ILE A 78 1.00 4.21 -16.60
C ILE A 78 1.38 4.31 -18.07
N TYR A 79 0.49 3.88 -18.98
CA TYR A 79 0.66 4.08 -20.42
C TYR A 79 -0.19 5.23 -20.97
N ARG A 80 -1.13 5.78 -20.18
CA ARG A 80 -1.93 6.92 -20.59
C ARG A 80 -1.03 8.08 -21.06
N ASN A 81 -1.41 8.70 -22.19
CA ASN A 81 -0.69 9.82 -22.82
C ASN A 81 0.73 9.50 -23.31
N THR A 82 1.10 8.23 -23.44
CA THR A 82 2.41 7.81 -24.03
C THR A 82 2.32 7.43 -25.50
N GLY A 83 1.10 7.35 -26.08
CA GLY A 83 0.86 6.78 -27.40
C GLY A 83 0.82 5.24 -27.45
N THR A 84 1.11 4.57 -26.33
CA THR A 84 1.04 3.10 -26.22
C THR A 84 -0.39 2.66 -25.88
N GLU A 85 -0.97 1.78 -26.71
CA GLU A 85 -2.28 1.18 -26.45
C GLU A 85 -2.15 -0.12 -25.65
N ALA A 86 -1.82 0.01 -24.36
CA ALA A 86 -1.69 -1.10 -23.43
C ALA A 86 -2.29 -0.73 -22.06
N PRO A 87 -2.73 -1.72 -21.26
CA PRO A 87 -3.21 -1.45 -19.92
C PRO A 87 -2.06 -1.04 -19.02
N ASP A 88 -2.36 -0.17 -18.06
CA ASP A 88 -1.45 0.12 -16.96
C ASP A 88 -1.12 -1.18 -16.20
N TYR A 89 0.00 -1.22 -15.51
CA TYR A 89 0.45 -2.41 -14.80
C TYR A 89 1.12 -2.06 -13.47
N LEU A 90 1.18 -3.05 -12.58
CA LEU A 90 1.97 -2.96 -11.36
C LEU A 90 3.31 -3.67 -11.59
N ALA A 91 4.40 -2.90 -11.55
CA ALA A 91 5.75 -3.45 -11.55
C ALA A 91 6.13 -3.92 -10.14
N THR A 92 6.81 -5.05 -10.03
CA THR A 92 7.54 -5.46 -8.82
C THR A 92 9.02 -5.35 -9.12
N VAL A 93 9.72 -4.54 -8.33
CA VAL A 93 11.16 -4.27 -8.48
C VAL A 93 11.89 -4.90 -7.31
N ASP A 94 12.96 -5.65 -7.59
CA ASP A 94 13.86 -6.15 -6.56
C ASP A 94 14.84 -5.04 -6.13
N VAL A 95 14.86 -4.75 -4.84
CA VAL A 95 15.71 -3.70 -4.24
C VAL A 95 16.67 -4.24 -3.18
N ASP A 96 16.80 -5.57 -3.05
CA ASP A 96 17.83 -6.17 -2.19
C ASP A 96 19.20 -6.13 -2.89
N PRO A 97 20.21 -5.40 -2.38
CA PRO A 97 21.54 -5.33 -2.98
C PRO A 97 22.27 -6.68 -3.07
N LYS A 98 21.80 -7.71 -2.35
CA LYS A 98 22.36 -9.07 -2.39
C LYS A 98 21.70 -9.94 -3.46
N SER A 99 20.58 -9.50 -4.03
CA SER A 99 19.86 -10.24 -5.06
C SER A 99 20.62 -10.18 -6.39
N PRO A 100 20.72 -11.30 -7.16
CA PRO A 100 21.23 -11.26 -8.52
C PRO A 100 20.31 -10.45 -9.48
N GLN A 101 19.09 -10.15 -9.06
CA GLN A 101 18.11 -9.35 -9.81
C GLN A 101 18.00 -7.92 -9.25
N TYR A 102 18.93 -7.48 -8.40
CA TYR A 102 18.92 -6.14 -7.82
C TYR A 102 18.74 -5.05 -8.88
N SER A 103 17.84 -4.09 -8.61
CA SER A 103 17.49 -2.98 -9.50
C SER A 103 16.78 -3.40 -10.80
N GLN A 104 16.18 -4.59 -10.84
CA GLN A 104 15.41 -5.07 -11.99
C GLN A 104 13.91 -5.15 -11.70
N VAL A 105 13.11 -4.98 -12.75
CA VAL A 105 11.68 -5.32 -12.72
C VAL A 105 11.54 -6.83 -12.84
N ILE A 106 11.24 -7.49 -11.72
CA ILE A 106 11.16 -8.95 -11.61
C ILE A 106 9.76 -9.50 -11.95
N HIS A 107 8.74 -8.65 -11.92
CA HIS A 107 7.38 -9.04 -12.31
C HIS A 107 6.57 -7.84 -12.80
N ARG A 108 5.65 -8.10 -13.75
CA ARG A 108 4.70 -7.12 -14.27
C ARG A 108 3.29 -7.72 -14.20
N LEU A 109 2.41 -7.12 -13.42
CA LEU A 109 1.00 -7.48 -13.36
C LEU A 109 0.18 -6.49 -14.19
N PRO A 110 -0.19 -6.79 -15.44
CA PRO A 110 -1.06 -5.93 -16.23
C PRO A 110 -2.47 -5.85 -15.64
N MET A 111 -3.06 -4.67 -15.64
CA MET A 111 -4.47 -4.49 -15.29
C MET A 111 -5.37 -4.96 -16.43
N PRO A 112 -6.61 -5.37 -16.13
CA PRO A 112 -7.50 -5.93 -17.15
C PRO A 112 -8.11 -4.88 -18.08
N HIS A 113 -7.97 -3.58 -17.83
CA HIS A 113 -8.61 -2.52 -18.61
C HIS A 113 -7.63 -1.46 -19.11
N LEU A 114 -7.94 -0.87 -20.25
CA LEU A 114 -7.22 0.27 -20.81
C LEU A 114 -7.64 1.59 -20.16
N LYS A 115 -6.73 2.57 -20.22
CA LYS A 115 -6.99 3.99 -19.91
C LYS A 115 -7.48 4.24 -18.47
N ASP A 116 -6.94 3.48 -17.51
CA ASP A 116 -7.24 3.60 -16.08
C ASP A 116 -6.56 4.80 -15.41
N GLU A 117 -5.27 4.98 -15.69
CA GLU A 117 -4.36 5.86 -14.96
C GLU A 117 -4.17 5.43 -13.50
N LEU A 118 -3.43 4.33 -13.28
CA LEU A 118 -3.00 3.93 -11.94
C LEU A 118 -2.09 4.99 -11.32
N HIS A 119 -2.61 5.82 -10.43
CA HIS A 119 -1.89 7.01 -9.95
C HIS A 119 -1.27 6.84 -8.56
N HIS A 120 -2.01 6.22 -7.64
CA HIS A 120 -1.56 5.97 -6.27
C HIS A 120 -1.81 4.51 -5.88
N SER A 121 -1.13 4.06 -4.82
CA SER A 121 -1.34 2.73 -4.24
C SER A 121 -1.21 2.78 -2.72
N GLY A 122 -2.09 2.09 -2.01
CA GLY A 122 -2.04 1.98 -0.55
C GLY A 122 -2.13 0.54 -0.08
N TRP A 123 -1.76 0.30 1.16
CA TRP A 123 -1.94 -1.01 1.81
C TRP A 123 -3.35 -1.15 2.39
N ASN A 124 -3.90 -2.36 2.40
CA ASN A 124 -5.18 -2.64 3.04
C ASN A 124 -5.16 -2.42 4.56
N THR A 125 -4.00 -2.61 5.19
CA THR A 125 -3.76 -2.36 6.62
C THR A 125 -2.31 -1.88 6.82
N CYS A 126 -2.06 -1.11 7.87
CA CYS A 126 -0.75 -0.56 8.19
C CYS A 126 -0.56 -0.46 9.72
N SER A 127 0.44 0.30 10.18
CA SER A 127 0.74 0.48 11.60
C SER A 127 -0.41 1.03 12.45
N SER A 128 -1.45 1.62 11.85
CA SER A 128 -2.67 2.01 12.57
C SER A 128 -3.46 0.81 13.13
N CYS A 129 -3.19 -0.39 12.61
CA CYS A 129 -3.73 -1.66 13.12
C CYS A 129 -2.71 -2.41 13.99
N PHE A 130 -1.66 -1.76 14.50
CA PHE A 130 -0.70 -2.40 15.38
C PHE A 130 -1.41 -3.01 16.61
N GLY A 131 -1.05 -4.24 16.96
CA GLY A 131 -1.68 -5.00 18.05
C GLY A 131 -3.01 -5.69 17.71
N ASP A 132 -3.58 -5.47 16.52
CA ASP A 132 -4.75 -6.21 16.05
C ASP A 132 -4.31 -7.42 15.20
N SER A 133 -4.18 -8.59 15.85
CA SER A 133 -3.79 -9.85 15.20
C SER A 133 -4.80 -10.39 14.19
N THR A 134 -6.02 -9.83 14.13
CA THR A 134 -7.03 -10.20 13.12
C THR A 134 -6.76 -9.56 11.76
N LYS A 135 -5.81 -8.61 11.69
CA LYS A 135 -5.47 -7.86 10.48
C LYS A 135 -4.17 -8.35 9.86
N SER A 136 -4.08 -8.23 8.55
CA SER A 136 -2.88 -8.59 7.79
C SER A 136 -2.62 -7.59 6.67
N ARG A 137 -1.36 -7.17 6.53
CA ARG A 137 -0.88 -6.33 5.44
C ARG A 137 -0.44 -7.21 4.28
N ASN A 138 -1.40 -7.60 3.47
CA ASN A 138 -1.22 -8.59 2.41
C ASN A 138 -1.87 -8.20 1.08
N LYS A 139 -2.51 -7.03 1.01
CA LYS A 139 -3.11 -6.52 -0.23
C LYS A 139 -2.72 -5.08 -0.50
N LEU A 140 -2.52 -4.78 -1.78
CA LEU A 140 -2.42 -3.43 -2.29
C LEU A 140 -3.77 -2.99 -2.86
N VAL A 141 -4.14 -1.74 -2.61
CA VAL A 141 -5.31 -1.07 -3.16
C VAL A 141 -4.83 -0.02 -4.14
N LEU A 142 -5.20 -0.16 -5.41
CA LEU A 142 -4.78 0.70 -6.51
C LEU A 142 -6.01 1.38 -7.13
N PRO A 143 -6.36 2.60 -6.68
CA PRO A 143 -7.34 3.42 -7.36
C PRO A 143 -6.81 3.91 -8.72
N SER A 144 -7.70 3.92 -9.70
CA SER A 144 -7.47 4.45 -11.05
C SER A 144 -8.09 5.83 -11.16
N PHE A 145 -7.27 6.84 -11.47
CA PHE A 145 -7.70 8.24 -11.40
C PHE A 145 -8.81 8.56 -12.42
N ILE A 146 -8.73 8.01 -13.63
CA ILE A 146 -9.64 8.37 -14.70
C ILE A 146 -10.89 7.48 -14.74
N SER A 147 -10.73 6.18 -14.56
CA SER A 147 -11.85 5.25 -14.67
C SER A 147 -12.66 5.10 -13.39
N SER A 148 -12.17 5.63 -12.27
CA SER A 148 -12.71 5.38 -10.93
C SER A 148 -12.76 3.88 -10.53
N ARG A 149 -12.04 3.00 -11.25
CA ARG A 149 -11.89 1.60 -10.84
C ARG A 149 -10.90 1.48 -9.70
N ILE A 150 -11.16 0.53 -8.81
CA ILE A 150 -10.26 0.12 -7.74
C ILE A 150 -9.83 -1.32 -7.99
N TYR A 151 -8.53 -1.51 -8.07
CA TYR A 151 -7.92 -2.83 -8.10
C TYR A 151 -7.42 -3.19 -6.71
N VAL A 152 -7.72 -4.42 -6.30
CA VAL A 152 -7.14 -5.04 -5.11
C VAL A 152 -6.20 -6.12 -5.60
N VAL A 153 -4.93 -6.00 -5.24
CA VAL A 153 -3.87 -6.93 -5.63
C VAL A 153 -3.44 -7.72 -4.40
N ASP A 154 -3.38 -9.04 -4.53
CA ASP A 154 -2.84 -9.92 -3.51
C ASP A 154 -1.32 -9.97 -3.61
N VAL A 155 -0.67 -9.58 -2.51
CA VAL A 155 0.80 -9.62 -2.35
C VAL A 155 1.22 -10.52 -1.19
N GLY A 156 0.26 -11.12 -0.47
CA GLY A 156 0.53 -12.02 0.65
C GLY A 156 0.91 -13.43 0.22
N THR A 157 0.29 -13.94 -0.86
CA THR A 157 0.55 -15.31 -1.35
C THR A 157 1.93 -15.42 -2.01
N GLU A 158 2.26 -14.47 -2.88
CA GLU A 158 3.51 -14.46 -3.65
C GLU A 158 3.99 -13.01 -3.86
N PRO A 159 4.77 -12.45 -2.92
CA PRO A 159 5.16 -11.03 -2.97
C PRO A 159 5.97 -10.65 -4.22
N ARG A 160 6.82 -11.55 -4.71
CA ARG A 160 7.63 -11.30 -5.91
C ARG A 160 6.85 -11.46 -7.23
N ALA A 161 5.65 -12.04 -7.20
CA ALA A 161 4.76 -12.15 -8.36
C ALA A 161 3.28 -11.93 -7.95
N PRO A 162 2.89 -10.68 -7.66
CA PRO A 162 1.54 -10.35 -7.20
C PRO A 162 0.44 -10.75 -8.18
N LYS A 163 -0.76 -11.03 -7.65
CA LYS A 163 -1.91 -11.45 -8.45
C LYS A 163 -3.11 -10.55 -8.23
N LEU A 164 -3.88 -10.30 -9.28
CA LEU A 164 -5.11 -9.52 -9.15
C LEU A 164 -6.10 -10.32 -8.28
N HIS A 165 -6.52 -9.72 -7.16
CA HIS A 165 -7.50 -10.33 -6.26
C HIS A 165 -8.92 -9.88 -6.61
N LYS A 166 -9.09 -8.60 -6.97
CA LYS A 166 -10.39 -8.01 -7.27
C LYS A 166 -10.23 -6.79 -8.17
N ALA A 167 -11.18 -6.59 -9.08
CA ALA A 167 -11.38 -5.34 -9.78
C ALA A 167 -12.83 -4.89 -9.56
N ARG A 168 -13.04 -3.65 -9.14
CA ARG A 168 -14.40 -3.09 -9.02
C ARG A 168 -14.46 -1.67 -9.54
N PRO A 169 -15.48 -1.32 -10.34
CA PRO A 169 -15.90 0.07 -10.44
C PRO A 169 -16.30 0.55 -9.04
N LEU A 170 -15.87 1.74 -8.64
CA LEU A 170 -16.51 2.39 -7.50
C LEU A 170 -17.98 2.65 -7.87
N PRO A 171 -18.96 2.43 -6.98
CA PRO A 171 -20.26 3.04 -7.18
C PRO A 171 -20.02 4.54 -7.16
N LEU A 172 -20.10 5.19 -8.33
CA LEU A 172 -20.17 6.63 -8.39
C LEU A 172 -21.40 7.02 -7.54
N PRO A 173 -21.29 7.84 -6.48
CA PRO A 173 -22.43 8.69 -6.18
C PRO A 173 -22.69 9.50 -7.45
N LEU A 174 -23.95 9.51 -7.90
CA LEU A 174 -24.41 10.22 -9.09
C LEU A 174 -23.66 11.54 -9.21
N ARG A 175 -22.93 11.70 -10.31
CA ARG A 175 -22.34 12.98 -10.72
C ARG A 175 -23.47 14.00 -10.62
N ASP A 176 -23.44 14.89 -9.64
CA ASP A 176 -24.41 15.98 -9.57
C ASP A 176 -24.10 16.89 -10.76
N PRO A 177 -25.00 16.99 -11.76
CA PRO A 177 -24.76 17.84 -12.92
C PRO A 177 -24.61 19.32 -12.57
N ASN A 178 -24.90 19.72 -11.32
CA ASN A 178 -24.82 21.10 -10.84
C ASN A 178 -23.53 21.43 -10.07
N VAL A 179 -22.59 20.48 -9.93
CA VAL A 179 -21.29 20.74 -9.29
C VAL A 179 -20.21 20.78 -10.39
N PRO A 180 -19.73 21.97 -10.80
CA PRO A 180 -18.66 22.08 -11.77
C PRO A 180 -17.40 21.41 -11.23
N THR A 181 -16.75 20.58 -12.04
CA THR A 181 -15.44 20.07 -11.67
C THR A 181 -14.37 21.13 -11.96
N THR A 182 -13.30 21.16 -11.18
CA THR A 182 -12.14 22.03 -11.43
C THR A 182 -11.50 21.80 -12.81
N LEU A 183 -11.79 20.67 -13.46
CA LEU A 183 -11.36 20.36 -14.83
C LEU A 183 -12.21 21.07 -15.90
N ASP A 184 -13.51 21.29 -15.65
CA ASP A 184 -14.40 22.03 -16.56
C ASP A 184 -14.03 23.54 -16.59
N SER A 185 -13.55 24.07 -15.46
CA SER A 185 -13.06 25.45 -15.35
C SER A 185 -11.76 25.69 -16.12
N LEU A 186 -10.97 24.65 -16.37
CA LEU A 186 -9.71 24.74 -17.14
C LEU A 186 -9.93 24.67 -18.65
N GLN A 187 -11.02 24.05 -19.12
CA GLN A 187 -11.34 23.98 -20.55
C GLN A 187 -12.18 25.17 -21.04
N ALA A 188 -12.88 25.88 -20.16
CA ALA A 188 -13.66 27.07 -20.52
C ALA A 188 -12.81 28.35 -20.71
N GLY A 189 -11.51 28.31 -20.39
CA GLY A 189 -10.61 29.47 -20.44
C GLY A 189 -9.94 29.76 -21.78
N ASN A 190 -10.19 28.95 -22.83
CA ASN A 190 -9.58 29.14 -24.15
C ASN A 190 -10.64 29.09 -25.26
N HIS A 191 -11.32 30.20 -25.49
CA HIS A 191 -11.83 30.54 -26.81
C HIS A 191 -11.54 32.03 -27.11
N PRO A 192 -11.10 32.36 -28.34
CA PRO A 192 -10.64 33.70 -28.73
C PRO A 192 -11.75 34.76 -28.76
#